data_AF-A0A1I6LUP1-F1
#
_entry.id   AF-A0A1I6LUP1-F1
#
_cell.length_a   1.000
_cell.length_b   1.000
_cell.length_c   1.000
_cell.angle_alpha   90.00
_cell.angle_beta   90.00
_cell.angle_gamma   90.00
#
_symmetry.space_group_name_H-M   'P 1'
#
loop_
_entity.id
_entity.type
_entity.pdbx_description
1 polymer ?
#
loop_
_entity_poly.entity_id
_entity_poly.type
_entity_poly.pdbx_seq_one_letter_code
_entity_poly.pdbx_strand_id
1 'polypeptide(L)'
;MQDGPLYNPNVQPRPKDLDACVMQSAVPMVIADAALNDMPLVVINDAFCDMTGHAREDMIGQNCRILQPPQGMDTIRTRMRKFLDDDTRLQADFILPNCRKDGSRFLNLLYLSKLTFPGRSPLFLGSQFDITTQTTAQLAHFSETLQEDVAKMNSALTAEGWSFVPPFIALDQSLARIAHYELTDG
;
A
#
# COMPACT_ATOMS: atom_id res chain seq x y z
N MET A 1 32.67 5.87 -26.29
CA MET A 1 31.34 5.35 -26.70
C MET A 1 30.58 5.10 -25.41
N GLN A 2 29.49 5.86 -25.19
CA GLN A 2 28.70 5.81 -23.97
C GLN A 2 27.82 4.56 -24.00
N ASP A 3 28.10 3.60 -23.13
CA ASP A 3 27.11 2.59 -22.74
C ASP A 3 26.16 3.25 -21.73
N GLY A 4 25.09 3.86 -22.25
CA GLY A 4 23.93 4.23 -21.44
C GLY A 4 23.20 2.96 -20.96
N PRO A 5 22.48 3.00 -19.83
CA PRO A 5 21.76 1.84 -19.33
C PRO A 5 20.73 1.39 -20.38
N LEU A 6 20.78 0.11 -20.72
CA LEU A 6 19.90 -0.56 -21.66
C LEU A 6 18.44 -0.20 -21.36
N TYR A 7 17.79 0.51 -22.29
CA TYR A 7 16.35 0.77 -22.24
C TYR A 7 15.59 -0.55 -22.17
N ASN A 8 14.99 -0.86 -21.01
CA ASN A 8 14.07 -1.97 -20.85
C ASN A 8 12.63 -1.44 -21.05
N PRO A 9 11.97 -1.73 -22.19
CA PRO A 9 10.61 -1.26 -22.45
C PRO A 9 9.56 -1.80 -21.47
N ASN A 10 9.90 -2.81 -20.67
CA ASN A 10 9.02 -3.39 -19.65
C ASN A 10 9.12 -2.68 -18.29
N VAL A 11 10.08 -1.77 -18.09
CA VAL A 11 10.08 -0.92 -16.90
C VAL A 11 9.13 0.22 -17.19
N GLN A 12 7.95 0.18 -16.58
CA GLN A 12 7.01 1.29 -16.69
C GLN A 12 7.69 2.58 -16.20
N PRO A 13 7.56 3.71 -16.93
CA PRO A 13 8.04 4.99 -16.43
C PRO A 13 7.28 5.27 -15.16
N ARG A 14 8.00 5.39 -14.05
CA ARG A 14 7.42 5.78 -12.77
C ARG A 14 7.40 7.31 -12.71
N PRO A 15 6.36 7.93 -12.13
CA PRO A 15 6.36 9.37 -11.88
C PRO A 15 7.63 9.74 -11.09
N LYS A 16 8.30 10.82 -11.50
CA LYS A 16 9.66 11.13 -11.03
C LYS A 16 9.75 11.29 -9.51
N ASP A 17 8.73 11.90 -8.92
CA ASP A 17 8.72 12.25 -7.50
C ASP A 17 7.98 11.24 -6.61
N LEU A 18 7.29 10.25 -7.21
CA LEU A 18 6.46 9.31 -6.46
C LEU A 18 7.27 8.51 -5.42
N ASP A 19 8.40 7.95 -5.85
CA ASP A 19 9.31 7.21 -4.96
C ASP A 19 9.78 8.10 -3.80
N ALA A 20 10.19 9.34 -4.10
CA ALA A 20 10.69 10.27 -3.10
C ALA A 20 9.60 10.65 -2.08
N CYS A 21 8.37 10.90 -2.54
CA CYS A 21 7.24 11.17 -1.66
C CYS A 21 6.95 9.98 -0.73
N VAL A 22 6.96 8.76 -1.25
CA VAL A 22 6.74 7.55 -0.42
C VAL A 22 7.87 7.38 0.61
N MET A 23 9.12 7.56 0.20
CA MET A 23 10.28 7.42 1.07
C MET A 23 10.34 8.47 2.20
N GLN A 24 9.77 9.65 1.99
CA GLN A 24 9.75 10.73 2.99
C GLN A 24 8.59 10.64 3.99
N SER A 25 7.56 9.84 3.70
CA SER A 25 6.40 9.72 4.57
C SER A 25 6.75 9.01 5.88
N ALA A 26 6.19 9.51 6.99
CA ALA A 26 6.21 8.83 8.28
C ALA A 26 5.15 7.72 8.39
N VAL A 27 4.24 7.62 7.41
CA VAL A 27 3.23 6.56 7.34
C VAL A 27 3.85 5.35 6.65
N PRO A 28 3.64 4.12 7.14
CA PRO A 28 4.05 2.91 6.42
C PRO A 28 3.45 2.87 5.01
N MET A 29 4.29 2.94 3.99
CA MET A 29 3.86 3.04 2.60
C MET A 29 4.71 2.16 1.66
N VAL A 30 4.03 1.64 0.64
CA VAL A 30 4.63 0.79 -0.39
C VAL A 30 4.05 1.09 -1.77
N ILE A 31 4.83 0.80 -2.82
CA ILE A 31 4.36 0.77 -4.20
C ILE A 31 4.54 -0.64 -4.75
N ALA A 32 3.50 -1.19 -5.37
CA ALA A 32 3.57 -2.42 -6.15
C ALA A 32 3.31 -2.15 -7.64
N ASP A 33 3.97 -2.90 -8.52
CA ASP A 33 3.86 -2.72 -9.97
C ASP A 33 3.07 -3.86 -10.62
N ALA A 34 1.88 -3.56 -11.15
CA ALA A 34 1.01 -4.55 -11.79
C ALA A 34 1.48 -5.01 -13.17
N ALA A 35 2.47 -4.34 -13.76
CA ALA A 35 3.08 -4.76 -15.03
C ALA A 35 3.99 -5.98 -14.86
N LEU A 36 4.54 -6.14 -13.65
CA LEU A 36 5.48 -7.19 -13.33
C LEU A 36 4.75 -8.44 -12.84
N ASN A 37 5.34 -9.60 -13.15
CA ASN A 37 4.77 -10.88 -12.73
C ASN A 37 4.60 -10.89 -11.20
N ASP A 38 3.42 -11.31 -10.77
CA ASP A 38 3.05 -11.44 -9.36
C ASP A 38 2.92 -10.11 -8.57
N MET A 39 2.90 -8.96 -9.25
CA MET A 39 2.68 -7.64 -8.64
C MET A 39 3.62 -7.38 -7.44
N PRO A 40 4.95 -7.39 -7.67
CA PRO A 40 5.93 -7.24 -6.62
C PRO A 40 5.99 -5.80 -6.10
N LEU A 41 6.47 -5.66 -4.87
CA LEU A 41 6.83 -4.38 -4.25
C LEU A 41 8.06 -3.81 -4.96
N VAL A 42 7.96 -2.57 -5.44
CA VAL A 42 9.02 -1.83 -6.13
C VAL A 42 9.56 -0.67 -5.30
N VAL A 43 8.80 -0.20 -4.31
CA VAL A 43 9.22 0.80 -3.32
C VAL A 43 8.60 0.45 -1.99
N ILE A 44 9.39 0.57 -0.91
CA ILE A 44 8.92 0.51 0.47
C ILE A 44 9.72 1.52 1.30
N ASN A 45 9.05 2.22 2.21
CA ASN A 45 9.71 3.21 3.08
C ASN A 45 10.16 2.60 4.41
N ASP A 46 10.91 3.40 5.20
CA ASP A 46 11.46 2.95 6.48
C ASP A 46 10.34 2.66 7.49
N ALA A 47 9.28 3.46 7.53
CA ALA A 47 8.12 3.23 8.41
C ALA A 47 7.46 1.85 8.17
N PHE A 48 7.39 1.39 6.93
CA PHE A 48 6.93 0.03 6.61
C PHE A 48 7.90 -1.05 7.09
N CYS A 49 9.20 -0.84 6.93
CA CYS A 49 10.22 -1.77 7.42
C CYS A 49 10.13 -1.89 8.95
N ASP A 50 10.04 -0.76 9.65
CA ASP A 50 9.94 -0.70 11.11
C ASP A 50 8.67 -1.40 11.62
N MET A 51 7.52 -1.14 10.98
CA MET A 51 6.25 -1.75 11.38
C MET A 51 6.25 -3.28 11.21
N THR A 52 6.86 -3.77 10.13
CA THR A 52 6.81 -5.19 9.74
C THR A 52 8.01 -6.00 10.25
N GLY A 53 9.10 -5.34 10.63
CA GLY A 53 10.38 -5.96 10.98
C GLY A 53 11.13 -6.55 9.78
N HIS A 54 10.63 -6.35 8.55
CA HIS A 54 11.31 -6.81 7.34
C HIS A 54 12.33 -5.79 6.85
N ALA A 55 13.50 -6.28 6.42
CA ALA A 55 14.47 -5.43 5.74
C ALA A 55 13.99 -5.13 4.32
N ARG A 56 14.41 -3.99 3.78
CA ARG A 56 14.00 -3.56 2.44
C ARG A 56 14.38 -4.55 1.36
N GLU A 57 15.59 -5.09 1.47
CA GLU A 57 16.18 -6.02 0.52
C GLU A 57 15.44 -7.36 0.47
N ASP A 58 14.76 -7.73 1.56
CA ASP A 58 13.96 -8.96 1.64
C ASP A 58 12.57 -8.80 0.96
N MET A 59 12.09 -7.57 0.84
CA MET A 59 10.71 -7.26 0.45
C MET A 59 10.60 -6.71 -0.97
N ILE A 60 11.59 -5.96 -1.44
CA ILE A 60 11.63 -5.50 -2.84
C ILE A 60 11.67 -6.71 -3.77
N GLY A 61 10.82 -6.70 -4.80
CA GLY A 61 10.66 -7.81 -5.73
C GLY A 61 9.72 -8.92 -5.24
N GLN A 62 9.24 -8.85 -3.99
CA GLN A 62 8.26 -9.80 -3.44
C GLN A 62 6.85 -9.24 -3.49
N ASN A 63 5.84 -10.10 -3.59
CA ASN A 63 4.47 -9.68 -3.36
C ASN A 63 4.21 -9.47 -1.86
N CYS A 64 3.48 -8.40 -1.52
CA CYS A 64 3.16 -8.04 -0.13
C CYS A 64 2.39 -9.13 0.65
N ARG A 65 1.82 -10.13 -0.04
CA ARG A 65 1.19 -11.30 0.60
C ARG A 65 2.14 -12.11 1.49
N ILE A 66 3.45 -11.90 1.42
CA ILE A 66 4.40 -12.51 2.36
C ILE A 66 4.08 -12.18 3.82
N LEU A 67 3.43 -11.03 4.09
CA LEU A 67 2.96 -10.66 5.42
C LEU A 67 1.72 -11.45 5.87
N GLN A 68 1.04 -12.17 4.97
CA GLN A 68 -0.22 -12.82 5.28
C GLN A 68 0.01 -14.18 5.95
N PRO A 69 -0.83 -14.58 6.93
CA PRO A 69 -0.84 -15.95 7.41
C PRO A 69 -1.20 -16.94 6.28
N PRO A 70 -0.79 -18.21 6.41
CA PRO A 70 -1.05 -19.23 5.40
C PRO A 70 -2.55 -19.53 5.22
N GLN A 71 -3.37 -19.34 6.26
CA GLN A 71 -4.79 -19.68 6.29
C GLN A 71 -5.64 -18.55 6.93
N GLY A 72 -6.95 -18.60 6.75
CA GLY A 72 -7.91 -17.73 7.46
C GLY A 72 -8.18 -16.38 6.80
N MET A 73 -8.06 -16.27 5.47
CA MET A 73 -8.19 -15.00 4.75
C MET A 73 -9.04 -15.06 3.49
N ASP A 74 -9.74 -16.15 3.22
CA ASP A 74 -10.35 -16.40 1.91
C ASP A 74 -11.37 -15.34 1.50
N THR A 75 -12.18 -14.87 2.45
CA THR A 75 -13.14 -13.79 2.25
C THR A 75 -12.43 -12.48 1.89
N ILE A 76 -11.40 -12.09 2.65
CA ILE A 76 -10.65 -10.85 2.41
C ILE A 76 -9.86 -10.94 1.11
N ARG A 77 -9.16 -12.04 0.86
CA ARG A 77 -8.43 -12.31 -0.40
C ARG A 77 -9.37 -12.22 -1.61
N THR A 78 -10.58 -12.73 -1.49
CA THR A 78 -11.60 -12.61 -2.55
C THR A 78 -12.02 -11.16 -2.77
N ARG A 79 -12.23 -10.38 -1.71
CA ARG A 79 -12.52 -8.93 -1.83
C ARG A 79 -11.36 -8.15 -2.44
N MET A 80 -10.13 -8.46 -2.04
CA MET A 80 -8.92 -7.85 -2.60
C MET A 80 -8.79 -8.18 -4.09
N ARG A 81 -8.92 -9.45 -4.50
CA ARG A 81 -8.90 -9.84 -5.93
C ARG A 81 -9.95 -9.09 -6.73
N LYS A 82 -11.20 -9.04 -6.24
CA LYS A 82 -12.28 -8.27 -6.89
C LYS A 82 -11.92 -6.80 -7.06
N PHE A 83 -11.25 -6.17 -6.09
CA PHE A 83 -10.77 -4.79 -6.23
C PHE A 83 -9.66 -4.67 -7.28
N LEU A 84 -8.67 -5.57 -7.24
CA LEU A 84 -7.56 -5.55 -8.18
C LEU A 84 -8.05 -5.71 -9.63
N ASP A 85 -9.04 -6.57 -9.85
CA ASP A 85 -9.62 -6.89 -11.17
C ASP A 85 -10.65 -5.85 -11.66
N ASP A 86 -11.11 -4.93 -10.81
CA ASP A 86 -12.15 -3.94 -11.15
C ASP A 86 -11.53 -2.56 -11.47
N ASP A 87 -11.35 -2.25 -12.75
CA ASP A 87 -10.78 -0.99 -13.23
C ASP A 87 -11.65 0.24 -12.91
N THR A 88 -12.94 0.06 -12.58
CA THR A 88 -13.82 1.17 -12.18
C THR A 88 -13.62 1.57 -10.72
N ARG A 89 -13.00 0.70 -9.92
CA ARG A 89 -12.71 0.94 -8.51
C ARG A 89 -11.24 1.31 -8.32
N LEU A 90 -11.01 2.60 -8.07
CA LEU A 90 -9.66 3.17 -7.98
C LEU A 90 -9.06 3.13 -6.57
N GLN A 91 -9.87 2.87 -5.55
CA GLN A 91 -9.42 2.81 -4.15
C GLN A 91 -10.25 1.82 -3.32
N ALA A 92 -9.63 1.27 -2.28
CA ALA A 92 -10.29 0.42 -1.29
C ALA A 92 -9.49 0.37 0.02
N ASP A 93 -10.16 -0.04 1.09
CA ASP A 93 -9.54 -0.39 2.36
C ASP A 93 -9.82 -1.85 2.76
N PHE A 94 -8.90 -2.45 3.49
CA PHE A 94 -9.00 -3.81 4.01
C PHE A 94 -8.46 -3.88 5.43
N ILE A 95 -9.18 -4.55 6.32
CA ILE A 95 -8.65 -4.98 7.61
C ILE A 95 -8.30 -6.46 7.46
N LEU A 96 -7.04 -6.82 7.70
CA LEU A 96 -6.55 -8.17 7.49
C LEU A 96 -5.46 -8.56 8.49
N PRO A 97 -5.42 -9.83 8.93
CA PRO A 97 -4.34 -10.30 9.78
C PRO A 97 -3.03 -10.37 8.98
N ASN A 98 -1.96 -9.86 9.56
CA ASN A 98 -0.59 -9.98 9.05
C ASN A 98 0.34 -10.50 10.16
N CYS A 99 1.52 -10.96 9.74
CA CYS A 99 2.61 -11.43 10.58
C CYS A 99 3.86 -10.60 10.27
N ARG A 100 4.57 -10.18 11.30
CA ARG A 100 5.90 -9.57 11.18
C ARG A 100 6.96 -10.63 10.87
N LYS A 101 8.19 -10.19 10.58
CA LYS A 101 9.34 -11.08 10.35
C LYS A 101 9.62 -12.01 11.53
N ASP A 102 9.36 -11.56 12.75
CA ASP A 102 9.53 -12.36 13.98
C ASP A 102 8.36 -13.33 14.25
N GLY A 103 7.34 -13.34 13.38
CA GLY A 103 6.14 -14.18 13.50
C GLY A 103 5.03 -13.58 14.37
N SER A 104 5.25 -12.43 15.02
CA SER A 104 4.20 -11.76 15.79
C SER A 104 3.05 -11.32 14.88
N ARG A 105 1.82 -11.50 15.35
CA ARG A 105 0.60 -11.15 14.61
C ARG A 105 0.21 -9.70 14.87
N PHE A 106 -0.36 -9.08 13.86
CA PHE A 106 -1.03 -7.79 13.99
C PHE A 106 -2.19 -7.71 12.99
N LEU A 107 -3.18 -6.90 13.29
CA LEU A 107 -4.22 -6.52 12.35
C LEU A 107 -3.72 -5.31 11.58
N ASN A 108 -3.64 -5.46 10.27
CA ASN A 108 -3.27 -4.40 9.35
C ASN A 108 -4.55 -3.74 8.82
N LEU A 109 -4.67 -2.43 8.95
CA LEU A 109 -5.59 -1.63 8.14
C LEU A 109 -4.81 -1.15 6.91
N LEU A 110 -5.11 -1.75 5.77
CA LEU A 110 -4.50 -1.45 4.48
C LEU A 110 -5.42 -0.54 3.66
N TYR A 111 -4.97 0.67 3.38
CA TYR A 111 -5.52 1.50 2.31
C TYR A 111 -4.76 1.23 1.01
N LEU A 112 -5.49 1.10 -0.10
CA LEU A 112 -4.93 0.75 -1.40
C LEU A 112 -5.54 1.65 -2.48
N SER A 113 -4.69 2.31 -3.27
CA SER A 113 -5.09 3.16 -4.39
C SER A 113 -4.38 2.76 -5.68
N LYS A 114 -5.12 2.81 -6.79
CA LYS A 114 -4.61 2.63 -8.15
C LYS A 114 -4.09 3.97 -8.68
N LEU A 115 -2.83 3.99 -9.09
CA LEU A 115 -2.22 5.06 -9.87
C LEU A 115 -2.26 4.61 -11.33
N THR A 116 -3.04 5.28 -12.16
CA THR A 116 -3.30 4.88 -13.53
C THR A 116 -2.68 5.85 -14.53
N PHE A 117 -2.23 5.30 -15.66
CA PHE A 117 -1.77 6.07 -16.79
C PHE A 117 -2.35 5.45 -18.07
N PRO A 118 -2.84 6.25 -19.05
CA PRO A 118 -3.46 5.71 -20.25
C PRO A 118 -2.60 4.66 -20.97
N GLY A 119 -3.18 3.48 -21.23
CA GLY A 119 -2.52 2.39 -21.94
C GLY A 119 -1.46 1.63 -21.13
N ARG A 120 -1.42 1.78 -19.80
CA ARG A 120 -0.47 1.08 -18.92
C ARG A 120 -1.19 0.34 -17.79
N SER A 121 -0.58 -0.74 -17.31
CA SER A 121 -1.00 -1.38 -16.05
C SER A 121 -0.81 -0.39 -14.89
N PRO A 122 -1.68 -0.42 -13.86
CA PRO A 122 -1.58 0.50 -12.74
C PRO A 122 -0.36 0.22 -11.85
N LEU A 123 0.12 1.26 -11.18
CA LEU A 123 0.87 1.12 -9.94
C LEU A 123 -0.11 1.10 -8.78
N PHE A 124 0.21 0.37 -7.71
CA PHE A 124 -0.60 0.31 -6.50
C PHE A 124 0.14 0.97 -5.36
N LEU A 125 -0.45 2.03 -4.80
CA LEU A 125 0.02 2.67 -3.57
C LEU A 125 -0.71 2.04 -2.38
N GLY A 126 0.04 1.39 -1.49
CA GLY A 126 -0.48 0.83 -0.26
C GLY A 126 -0.02 1.64 0.94
N SER A 127 -0.91 1.92 1.88
CA SER A 127 -0.59 2.53 3.19
C SER A 127 -1.12 1.64 4.31
N GLN A 128 -0.31 1.37 5.32
CA GLN A 128 -0.60 0.35 6.32
C GLN A 128 -0.56 0.90 7.74
N PHE A 129 -1.46 0.40 8.58
CA PHE A 129 -1.61 0.84 9.96
C PHE A 129 -1.77 -0.38 10.85
N ASP A 130 -0.91 -0.50 11.87
CA ASP A 130 -1.06 -1.53 12.89
C ASP A 130 -2.11 -1.08 13.92
N ILE A 131 -3.34 -1.55 13.71
CA ILE A 131 -4.47 -1.23 14.58
C ILE A 131 -4.52 -2.11 15.84
N THR A 132 -3.61 -3.08 16.00
CA THR A 132 -3.50 -3.90 17.22
C THR A 132 -2.75 -3.16 18.32
N THR A 133 -1.74 -2.37 17.97
CA THR A 133 -0.87 -1.70 18.95
C THR A 133 -1.04 -0.18 19.00
N GLN A 134 -1.53 0.44 17.92
CA GLN A 134 -1.68 1.88 17.85
C GLN A 134 -2.96 2.36 18.54
N THR A 135 -2.83 3.42 19.33
CA THR A 135 -3.98 4.12 19.91
C THR A 135 -4.77 4.87 18.83
N THR A 136 -6.03 5.19 19.12
CA THR A 136 -6.87 6.05 18.25
C THR A 136 -6.20 7.37 17.90
N ALA A 137 -5.46 7.97 18.83
CA ALA A 137 -4.74 9.22 18.59
C ALA A 137 -3.56 9.05 17.61
N GLN A 138 -2.81 7.95 17.74
CA GLN A 138 -1.72 7.63 16.80
C GLN A 138 -2.27 7.34 15.40
N LEU A 139 -3.35 6.57 15.32
CA LEU A 139 -4.03 6.30 14.05
C LEU A 139 -4.50 7.59 13.40
N ALA A 140 -5.19 8.46 14.15
CA ALA A 140 -5.64 9.77 13.67
C ALA A 140 -4.48 10.61 13.13
N HIS A 141 -3.35 10.67 13.85
CA HIS A 141 -2.17 11.39 13.40
C HIS A 141 -1.57 10.81 12.10
N PHE A 142 -1.49 9.48 11.98
CA PHE A 142 -1.03 8.85 10.74
C PHE A 142 -2.00 9.11 9.57
N SER A 143 -3.30 9.20 9.82
CA SER A 143 -4.29 9.55 8.79
C SER A 143 -4.14 10.99 8.31
N GLU A 144 -3.97 11.95 9.22
CA GLU A 144 -3.69 13.34 8.87
C GLU A 144 -2.41 13.45 8.04
N THR A 145 -1.33 12.79 8.49
CA THR A 145 -0.06 12.72 7.76
C THR A 145 -0.24 12.10 6.37
N LEU A 146 -0.96 10.97 6.28
CA LEU A 146 -1.24 10.31 5.01
C LEU A 146 -2.01 11.23 4.06
N GLN A 147 -2.99 11.97 4.56
CA GLN A 147 -3.77 12.91 3.75
C GLN A 147 -2.89 14.02 3.15
N GLU A 148 -1.96 14.56 3.94
CA GLU A 148 -1.00 15.55 3.47
C GLU A 148 -0.04 14.97 2.42
N ASP A 149 0.52 13.79 2.67
CA ASP A 149 1.49 13.15 1.79
C ASP A 149 0.85 12.75 0.45
N VAL A 150 -0.36 12.21 0.50
CA VAL A 150 -1.17 11.88 -0.68
C VAL A 150 -1.55 13.14 -1.47
N ALA A 151 -1.83 14.27 -0.81
CA ALA A 151 -2.12 15.53 -1.50
C ALA A 151 -0.87 16.04 -2.27
N LYS A 152 0.31 15.97 -1.65
CA LYS A 152 1.60 16.31 -2.29
C LYS A 152 1.85 15.38 -3.49
N MET A 153 1.69 14.07 -3.30
CA MET A 153 1.82 13.08 -4.38
C MET A 153 0.85 13.39 -5.52
N ASN A 154 -0.43 13.64 -5.24
CA ASN A 154 -1.42 13.91 -6.26
C ASN A 154 -1.04 15.09 -7.16
N SER A 155 -0.51 16.17 -6.56
CA SER A 155 -0.05 17.32 -7.34
C SER A 155 1.12 16.97 -8.26
N ALA A 156 2.07 16.13 -7.81
CA ALA A 156 3.20 15.70 -8.64
C ALA A 156 2.74 14.74 -9.76
N LEU A 157 1.90 13.76 -9.41
CA LEU A 157 1.39 12.74 -10.32
C LEU A 157 0.58 13.35 -11.48
N THR A 158 -0.33 14.26 -11.17
CA THR A 158 -1.19 14.91 -12.16
C THR A 158 -0.39 15.79 -13.13
N ALA A 159 0.70 16.43 -12.66
CA ALA A 159 1.60 17.19 -13.52
C ALA A 159 2.33 16.30 -14.56
N GLU A 160 2.47 15.01 -14.27
CA GLU A 160 3.08 14.02 -15.16
C GLU A 160 2.05 13.18 -15.96
N GLY A 161 0.76 13.54 -15.90
CA GLY A 161 -0.32 12.87 -16.65
C GLY A 161 -0.85 11.59 -16.00
N TRP A 162 -0.47 11.30 -14.76
CA TRP A 162 -1.02 10.20 -13.98
C TRP A 162 -2.36 10.58 -13.35
N SER A 163 -3.27 9.63 -13.32
CA SER A 163 -4.51 9.71 -12.56
C SER A 163 -4.35 8.98 -11.24
N PHE A 164 -4.69 9.68 -10.16
CA PHE A 164 -4.61 9.16 -8.82
C PHE A 164 -5.86 9.56 -8.06
N VAL A 165 -6.50 8.57 -7.44
CA VAL A 165 -7.55 8.82 -6.46
C VAL A 165 -6.94 8.60 -5.08
N PRO A 166 -6.72 9.67 -4.30
CA PRO A 166 -6.37 9.59 -2.89
C PRO A 166 -7.18 8.54 -2.16
N PRO A 167 -6.57 7.66 -1.34
CA PRO A 167 -7.34 6.74 -0.53
C PRO A 167 -8.35 7.50 0.34
N PHE A 168 -9.56 6.96 0.45
CA PHE A 168 -10.60 7.50 1.30
C PHE A 168 -10.29 7.12 2.73
N ILE A 169 -9.77 8.09 3.48
CA ILE A 169 -9.35 7.87 4.85
C ILE A 169 -10.53 8.19 5.78
N ALA A 170 -11.34 7.18 6.08
CA ALA A 170 -12.38 7.23 7.10
C ALA A 170 -11.97 6.34 8.27
N LEU A 171 -11.04 6.83 9.08
CA LEU A 171 -10.57 6.09 10.26
C LEU A 171 -11.71 5.80 11.24
N ASP A 172 -12.66 6.69 11.41
CA ASP A 172 -13.85 6.49 12.25
C ASP A 172 -14.67 5.27 11.81
N GLN A 173 -14.94 5.15 10.51
CA GLN A 173 -15.64 4.01 9.91
C GLN A 173 -14.81 2.73 9.98
N SER A 174 -13.49 2.85 9.83
CA SER A 174 -12.56 1.74 9.92
C SER A 174 -12.45 1.23 11.35
N LEU A 175 -12.34 2.11 12.35
CA LEU A 175 -12.35 1.82 13.78
C LEU A 175 -13.67 1.20 14.24
N ALA A 176 -14.81 1.69 13.74
CA ALA A 176 -16.11 1.05 14.01
C ALA A 176 -16.14 -0.40 13.49
N ARG A 177 -15.56 -0.66 12.30
CA ARG A 177 -15.42 -2.03 11.76
C ARG A 177 -14.46 -2.88 12.59
N ILE A 178 -13.41 -2.31 13.16
CA ILE A 178 -12.45 -2.99 14.02
C ILE A 178 -13.12 -3.40 15.34
N ALA A 179 -13.83 -2.46 15.99
CA ALA A 179 -14.59 -2.74 17.20
C ALA A 179 -15.65 -3.82 16.96
N HIS A 180 -16.31 -3.83 15.79
CA HIS A 180 -17.21 -4.91 15.41
C HIS A 180 -16.49 -6.25 15.22
N TYR A 181 -15.30 -6.26 14.60
CA TYR A 181 -14.51 -7.48 14.39
C TYR A 181 -14.06 -8.12 15.71
N GLU A 182 -13.63 -7.31 16.68
CA GLU A 182 -13.26 -7.80 18.02
C GLU A 182 -14.46 -8.36 18.83
N LEU A 183 -15.68 -7.91 18.52
CA LEU A 183 -16.90 -8.35 19.21
C LEU A 183 -17.55 -9.61 18.60
N THR A 184 -17.30 -9.91 17.33
CA THR A 184 -17.97 -11.02 16.62
C THR A 184 -17.09 -12.25 16.39
N ASP A 185 -15.77 -12.11 16.40
CA ASP A 185 -14.82 -13.19 16.08
C ASP A 185 -13.69 -13.34 17.13
N GLY A 186 -13.94 -12.93 18.37
CA GLY A 186 -13.08 -13.16 19.55
C GLY A 186 -13.40 -14.45 20.30
#